data_AF-A0A9E1RHY4-F1
#
_entry.id   AF-A0A9E1RHY4-F1
#
_cell.length_a   1.000
_cell.length_b   1.000
_cell.length_c   1.000
_cell.angle_alpha   90.00
_cell.angle_beta   90.00
_cell.angle_gamma   90.00
#
_symmetry.space_group_name_H-M   'P 1'
#
loop_
_entity.id
_entity.type
_entity.pdbx_description
1 polymer ?
#
loop_
_entity_poly.entity_id
_entity_poly.type
_entity_poly.pdbx_seq_one_letter_code
_entity_poly.pdbx_strand_id
1 'polypeptide(L)'
;FCTFWRMAEKKAFFAPANKHYNCPIGAMILGIEMPKEVQEQLGGLVKKMCECSYLSEDEPANIPTLSQKISGVVYGPLKNFPVEPQLILMWLKPSQAMIYNEVLGCCKWSESMDSMALGRPACAVIPTTLNKSPFGMSLGCTGMRTFTEVSDDHILATLNCKEIDSFLKSLETTVSANKEMKEYYLDHKKNITG
;
A
#
# COMPACT_ATOMS: atom_id res chain seq x y z
N PHE A 1 6.31 12.80 -0.37
CA PHE A 1 5.31 11.84 -0.90
C PHE A 1 4.62 11.07 0.22
N CYS A 2 5.22 10.02 0.82
CA CYS A 2 4.54 9.17 1.81
C CYS A 2 4.02 9.93 3.05
N THR A 3 4.70 11.00 3.47
CA THR A 3 4.24 11.89 4.56
C THR A 3 2.82 12.42 4.33
N PHE A 4 2.40 12.60 3.07
CA PHE A 4 1.04 13.06 2.76
C PHE A 4 -0.02 12.07 3.24
N TRP A 5 0.26 10.78 3.35
CA TRP A 5 -0.68 9.79 3.89
C TRP A 5 -1.00 10.07 5.36
N ARG A 6 -0.01 10.47 6.17
CA ARG A 6 -0.21 10.85 7.57
C ARG A 6 -0.99 12.15 7.71
N MET A 7 -0.73 13.12 6.83
CA MET A 7 -1.51 14.36 6.76
C MET A 7 -2.97 14.07 6.35
N ALA A 8 -3.18 13.12 5.44
CA ALA A 8 -4.48 12.73 4.91
C ALA A 8 -5.41 12.15 5.97
N GLU A 9 -4.86 11.51 7.00
CA GLU A 9 -5.65 11.01 8.13
C GLU A 9 -6.35 12.12 8.92
N LYS A 10 -5.84 13.36 8.84
CA LYS A 10 -6.36 14.49 9.61
C LYS A 10 -7.27 15.41 8.80
N LYS A 11 -7.01 15.54 7.50
CA LYS A 11 -7.76 16.47 6.63
C LYS A 11 -7.66 16.10 5.17
N ALA A 12 -8.67 16.52 4.40
CA ALA A 12 -8.60 16.50 2.95
C ALA A 12 -7.76 17.67 2.41
N PHE A 13 -6.97 17.43 1.37
CA PHE A 13 -6.20 18.44 0.65
C PHE A 13 -5.81 17.97 -0.74
N PHE A 14 -5.58 18.92 -1.65
CA PHE A 14 -4.96 18.66 -2.94
C PHE A 14 -3.45 18.92 -2.87
N ALA A 15 -2.65 17.96 -3.33
CA ALA A 15 -1.21 18.11 -3.52
C ALA A 15 -0.89 18.15 -5.02
N PRO A 16 -0.56 19.32 -5.60
CA PRO A 16 -0.15 19.41 -6.99
C PRO A 16 1.15 18.66 -7.24
N ALA A 17 1.43 18.32 -8.51
CA ALA A 17 2.58 17.53 -8.95
C ALA A 17 3.90 17.94 -8.28
N ASN A 18 4.18 19.24 -8.21
CA ASN A 18 5.42 19.76 -7.65
C ASN A 18 5.62 19.48 -6.15
N LYS A 19 4.56 19.22 -5.40
CA LYS A 19 4.66 18.82 -3.98
C LYS A 19 5.18 17.39 -3.82
N HIS A 20 5.17 16.59 -4.88
CA HIS A 20 5.67 15.22 -4.86
C HIS A 20 7.17 15.10 -5.16
N TYR A 21 7.80 16.16 -5.69
CA TYR A 21 9.22 16.16 -6.08
C TYR A 21 10.20 15.93 -4.92
N ASN A 22 9.79 16.15 -3.66
CA ASN A 22 10.61 15.84 -2.49
C ASN A 22 10.98 14.35 -2.37
N CYS A 23 10.24 13.46 -3.05
CA CYS A 23 10.63 12.07 -3.21
C CYS A 23 10.57 11.73 -4.70
N PRO A 24 11.70 11.79 -5.42
CA PRO A 24 11.72 11.55 -6.88
C PRO A 24 11.19 10.16 -7.25
N ILE A 25 11.45 9.13 -6.43
CA ILE A 25 10.85 7.79 -6.59
C ILE A 25 9.32 7.83 -6.47
N GLY A 26 8.78 8.58 -5.50
CA GLY A 26 7.34 8.76 -5.34
C GLY A 26 6.70 9.51 -6.51
N ALA A 27 7.37 10.55 -7.02
CA ALA A 27 6.92 11.28 -8.21
C ALA A 27 6.93 10.38 -9.46
N MET A 28 8.01 9.61 -9.65
CA MET A 28 8.11 8.61 -10.72
C MET A 28 6.97 7.58 -10.65
N ILE A 29 6.73 6.98 -9.48
CA ILE A 29 5.68 5.98 -9.26
C ILE A 29 4.28 6.51 -9.60
N LEU A 30 4.04 7.79 -9.34
CA LEU A 30 2.78 8.45 -9.69
C LEU A 30 2.66 8.82 -11.18
N GLY A 31 3.67 8.56 -12.01
CA GLY A 31 3.67 8.99 -13.41
C GLY A 31 3.70 10.52 -13.56
N ILE A 32 4.20 11.24 -12.55
CA ILE A 32 4.30 12.69 -12.59
C ILE A 32 5.45 13.10 -13.51
N GLU A 33 5.17 14.05 -14.40
CA GLU A 33 6.21 14.70 -15.19
C GLU A 33 7.12 15.55 -14.29
N MET A 34 8.41 15.26 -14.34
CA MET A 34 9.42 15.89 -13.50
C MET A 34 10.27 16.85 -14.34
N PRO A 35 10.60 18.05 -13.83
CA PRO A 35 11.57 18.93 -14.48
C PRO A 35 12.96 18.28 -14.43
N LYS A 36 13.87 18.77 -15.28
CA LYS A 36 15.20 18.19 -15.49
C LYS A 36 15.97 18.00 -14.17
N GLU A 37 15.91 18.98 -13.28
CA GLU A 37 16.61 18.96 -12.00
C GLU A 37 16.12 17.80 -11.10
N VAL A 38 14.81 17.50 -11.13
CA VAL A 38 14.22 16.41 -10.34
C VAL A 38 14.51 15.05 -10.99
N GLN A 39 14.61 14.99 -12.32
CA GLN A 39 15.06 13.78 -13.03
C GLN A 39 16.53 13.46 -12.69
N GLU A 40 17.40 14.46 -12.63
CA GLU A 40 18.80 14.30 -12.21
C GLU A 40 18.89 13.82 -10.75
N GLN A 41 18.06 14.38 -9.85
CA GLN A 41 17.94 13.89 -8.47
C GLN A 41 17.47 12.44 -8.39
N LEU A 42 16.51 12.04 -9.22
CA LEU A 42 16.07 10.64 -9.32
C LEU A 42 17.25 9.74 -9.72
N GLY A 43 18.00 10.10 -10.76
CA GLY A 43 19.17 9.36 -11.22
C GLY A 43 20.24 9.23 -10.15
N GLY A 44 20.55 10.32 -9.44
CA GLY A 44 21.49 10.32 -8.31
C GLY A 44 21.02 9.45 -7.15
N LEU A 45 19.72 9.49 -6.82
CA LEU A 45 19.12 8.67 -5.77
C LEU A 45 19.18 7.18 -6.11
N VAL A 46 18.81 6.80 -7.35
CA VAL A 46 18.90 5.41 -7.82
C VAL A 46 20.34 4.93 -7.82
N LYS A 47 21.28 5.74 -8.32
CA LYS A 47 22.71 5.41 -8.27
C LYS A 47 23.16 5.15 -6.84
N LYS A 48 22.79 6.01 -5.89
CA LYS A 48 23.12 5.83 -4.48
C LYS A 48 22.52 4.54 -3.90
N MET A 49 21.28 4.21 -4.27
CA MET A 49 20.63 2.96 -3.87
C MET A 49 21.38 1.73 -4.41
N CYS A 50 21.87 1.76 -5.66
CA CYS A 50 22.68 0.67 -6.20
C CYS A 50 24.05 0.58 -5.52
N GLU A 51 24.72 1.71 -5.29
CA GLU A 51 26.03 1.78 -4.61
C GLU A 51 25.98 1.21 -3.18
N CYS A 52 24.86 1.36 -2.47
CA CYS A 52 24.68 0.77 -1.14
C CYS A 52 23.96 -0.59 -1.16
N SER A 53 23.83 -1.21 -2.33
CA SER A 53 23.16 -2.51 -2.54
C SER A 53 21.70 -2.54 -2.06
N TYR A 54 21.05 -1.38 -2.00
CA TYR A 54 19.61 -1.28 -1.75
C TYR A 54 18.80 -1.75 -2.96
N LEU A 55 19.32 -1.57 -4.17
CA LEU A 55 18.78 -2.05 -5.44
C LEU A 55 19.89 -2.74 -6.25
N SER A 56 19.53 -3.77 -7.03
CA SER A 56 20.34 -4.25 -8.15
C SER A 56 20.23 -3.28 -9.33
N GLU A 57 21.19 -3.27 -10.25
CA GLU A 57 21.22 -2.35 -11.39
C GLU A 57 20.05 -2.55 -12.39
N ASP A 58 19.48 -3.75 -12.45
CA ASP A 58 18.36 -4.12 -13.32
C ASP A 58 16.98 -3.82 -12.71
N GLU A 59 16.90 -3.54 -11.41
CA GLU A 59 15.63 -3.28 -10.73
C GLU A 59 14.95 -1.94 -11.10
N PRO A 60 15.66 -0.80 -11.24
CA PRO A 60 15.03 0.51 -11.39
C PRO A 60 14.07 0.61 -12.58
N ALA A 61 14.39 -0.05 -13.70
CA ALA A 61 13.55 -0.07 -14.90
C ALA A 61 12.20 -0.79 -14.69
N ASN A 62 12.12 -1.64 -13.65
CA ASN A 62 10.97 -2.47 -13.36
C ASN A 62 10.09 -1.90 -12.23
N ILE A 63 10.45 -0.74 -11.65
CA ILE A 63 9.66 -0.12 -10.57
C ILE A 63 8.25 0.22 -11.11
N PRO A 64 7.19 -0.35 -10.51
CA PRO A 64 5.82 -0.09 -10.95
C PRO A 64 5.49 1.40 -10.95
N THR A 65 4.93 1.88 -12.05
CA THR A 65 4.59 3.29 -12.28
C THR A 65 3.17 3.39 -12.83
N LEU A 66 2.42 4.42 -12.43
CA LEU A 66 1.10 4.69 -13.00
C LEU A 66 1.24 4.99 -14.50
N SER A 67 0.39 4.35 -15.31
CA SER A 67 0.42 4.52 -16.76
C SER A 67 -0.13 5.87 -17.20
N GLN A 68 -0.99 6.47 -16.38
CA GLN A 68 -1.57 7.78 -16.64
C GLN A 68 -0.73 8.88 -16.01
N LYS A 69 -0.44 9.94 -16.77
CA LYS A 69 0.14 11.17 -16.24
C LYS A 69 -0.88 11.90 -15.36
N ILE A 70 -0.48 12.28 -14.15
CA ILE A 70 -1.35 13.03 -13.22
C ILE A 70 -0.75 14.39 -12.88
N SER A 71 -1.61 15.39 -12.70
CA SER A 71 -1.22 16.77 -12.34
C SER A 71 -1.14 17.00 -10.82
N GLY A 72 -1.54 16.01 -10.03
CA GLY A 72 -1.58 16.06 -8.58
C GLY A 72 -2.45 14.95 -8.01
N VAL A 73 -2.59 14.93 -6.69
CA VAL A 73 -3.36 13.92 -5.96
C VAL A 73 -4.22 14.60 -4.91
N VAL A 74 -5.48 14.19 -4.83
CA VAL A 74 -6.37 14.52 -3.70
C VAL A 74 -6.15 13.48 -2.61
N TYR A 75 -5.88 13.95 -1.40
CA TYR A 75 -5.75 13.13 -0.22
C TYR A 75 -6.82 13.50 0.79
N GLY A 76 -7.20 12.57 1.66
CA GLY A 76 -8.11 12.85 2.77
C GLY A 76 -8.66 11.59 3.42
N PRO A 77 -9.37 11.73 4.55
CA PRO A 77 -10.08 10.63 5.19
C PRO A 77 -11.27 10.22 4.34
N LEU A 78 -11.50 8.91 4.18
CA LEU A 78 -12.60 8.37 3.35
C LEU A 78 -13.96 8.95 3.73
N LYS A 79 -14.25 9.10 5.04
CA LYS A 79 -15.51 9.63 5.56
C LYS A 79 -15.88 11.02 5.00
N ASN A 80 -14.87 11.86 4.72
CA ASN A 80 -15.04 13.25 4.31
C ASN A 80 -14.28 13.54 3.00
N PHE A 81 -14.12 12.54 2.12
CA PHE A 81 -13.36 12.70 0.88
C PHE A 81 -14.15 13.59 -0.10
N PRO A 82 -13.54 14.61 -0.73
CA PRO A 82 -14.28 15.66 -1.43
C PRO A 82 -14.75 15.28 -2.85
N VAL A 83 -14.32 14.13 -3.36
CA VAL A 83 -14.60 13.61 -4.71
C VAL A 83 -14.77 12.10 -4.64
N GLU A 84 -15.07 11.43 -5.76
CA GLU A 84 -15.05 9.96 -5.79
C GLU A 84 -13.60 9.45 -5.63
N PRO A 85 -13.27 8.67 -4.58
CA PRO A 85 -11.93 8.16 -4.39
C PRO A 85 -11.60 7.05 -5.38
N GLN A 86 -10.36 7.01 -5.88
CA GLN A 86 -9.89 5.95 -6.78
C GLN A 86 -9.26 4.77 -6.02
N LEU A 87 -8.68 5.06 -4.87
CA LEU A 87 -7.88 4.13 -4.08
C LEU A 87 -8.08 4.41 -2.59
N ILE A 88 -8.23 3.36 -1.81
CA ILE A 88 -8.24 3.42 -0.35
C ILE A 88 -6.88 2.92 0.13
N LEU A 89 -6.23 3.68 1.00
CA LEU A 89 -4.97 3.32 1.64
C LEU A 89 -5.22 3.08 3.13
N MET A 90 -4.71 1.96 3.64
CA MET A 90 -4.97 1.48 5.00
C MET A 90 -3.68 1.09 5.71
N TRP A 91 -3.64 1.34 7.01
CA TRP A 91 -2.66 0.77 7.92
C TRP A 91 -3.31 -0.40 8.66
N LEU A 92 -2.82 -1.61 8.42
CA LEU A 92 -3.36 -2.84 9.01
C LEU A 92 -2.37 -3.44 9.98
N LYS A 93 -2.82 -3.91 11.14
CA LYS A 93 -2.02 -4.86 11.94
C LYS A 93 -1.82 -6.17 11.18
N PRO A 94 -0.76 -6.96 11.45
CA PRO A 94 -0.60 -8.28 10.83
C PRO A 94 -1.83 -9.19 10.91
N SER A 95 -2.54 -9.19 12.04
CA SER A 95 -3.79 -9.95 12.18
C SER A 95 -4.92 -9.43 11.29
N GLN A 96 -4.99 -8.13 11.03
CA GLN A 96 -5.95 -7.53 10.10
C GLN A 96 -5.54 -7.79 8.64
N ALA A 97 -4.24 -7.77 8.34
CA ALA A 97 -3.73 -8.12 7.02
C ALA A 97 -3.97 -9.60 6.66
N MET A 98 -3.98 -10.50 7.65
CA MET A 98 -4.40 -11.89 7.46
C MET A 98 -5.86 -11.96 7.00
N ILE A 99 -6.80 -11.32 7.72
CA ILE A 99 -8.20 -11.22 7.31
C ILE A 99 -8.33 -10.56 5.93
N TYR A 100 -7.57 -9.50 5.67
CA TYR A 100 -7.54 -8.83 4.38
C TYR A 100 -7.20 -9.83 3.26
N ASN A 101 -6.14 -10.63 3.40
CA ASN A 101 -5.78 -11.65 2.39
C ASN A 101 -6.86 -12.73 2.20
N GLU A 102 -7.53 -13.15 3.27
CA GLU A 102 -8.64 -14.11 3.16
C GLU A 102 -9.80 -13.54 2.34
N VAL A 103 -10.18 -12.28 2.59
CA VAL A 103 -11.23 -11.58 1.83
C VAL A 103 -10.89 -11.49 0.35
N LEU A 104 -9.60 -11.30 0.03
CA LEU A 104 -9.11 -11.23 -1.35
C LEU A 104 -9.05 -12.59 -2.06
N GLY A 105 -9.39 -13.68 -1.37
CA GLY A 105 -9.32 -15.03 -1.93
C GLY A 105 -7.92 -15.63 -2.00
N CYS A 106 -6.88 -14.91 -1.53
CA CYS A 106 -5.49 -15.37 -1.56
C CYS A 106 -5.21 -16.58 -0.65
N CYS A 107 -6.18 -16.96 0.19
CA CYS A 107 -6.10 -18.11 1.08
C CYS A 107 -6.97 -19.29 0.60
N LYS A 108 -7.43 -19.28 -0.66
CA LYS A 108 -8.15 -20.41 -1.25
C LYS A 108 -7.19 -21.36 -1.94
N TRP A 109 -7.03 -22.56 -1.39
CA TRP A 109 -6.02 -23.52 -1.82
C TRP A 109 -6.38 -24.21 -3.16
N SER A 110 -7.62 -24.02 -3.61
CA SER A 110 -8.13 -24.47 -4.92
C SER A 110 -7.80 -23.50 -6.05
N GLU A 111 -7.30 -22.30 -5.75
CA GLU A 111 -7.00 -21.22 -6.70
C GLU A 111 -5.48 -20.90 -6.63
N SER A 112 -4.98 -20.04 -7.52
CA SER A 112 -3.59 -19.56 -7.38
C SER A 112 -3.47 -18.69 -6.12
N MET A 113 -2.57 -19.07 -5.22
CA MET A 113 -2.31 -18.36 -3.97
C MET A 113 -1.40 -17.14 -4.19
N ASP A 114 -1.80 -16.27 -5.12
CA ASP A 114 -1.05 -15.07 -5.45
C ASP A 114 -1.33 -13.98 -4.41
N SER A 115 -0.61 -14.04 -3.28
CA SER A 115 -0.48 -12.91 -2.35
C SER A 115 0.98 -12.49 -2.30
N MET A 116 1.25 -11.26 -2.73
CA MET A 116 2.57 -10.65 -2.60
C MET A 116 2.46 -9.35 -1.82
N ALA A 117 3.18 -9.28 -0.70
CA ALA A 117 3.45 -8.03 -0.01
C ALA A 117 4.76 -7.44 -0.53
N LEU A 118 4.71 -6.24 -1.10
CA LEU A 118 5.91 -5.54 -1.58
C LEU A 118 6.80 -5.13 -0.40
N GLY A 119 8.09 -5.49 -0.44
CA GLY A 119 9.08 -4.97 0.50
C GLY A 119 9.51 -3.54 0.17
N ARG A 120 9.73 -3.25 -1.12
CA ARG A 120 10.17 -1.94 -1.60
C ARG A 120 9.90 -1.73 -3.11
N PRO A 121 9.75 -0.47 -3.56
CA PRO A 121 9.41 0.69 -2.75
C PRO A 121 7.94 0.60 -2.31
N ALA A 122 7.61 1.00 -1.08
CA ALA A 122 6.25 0.79 -0.55
C ALA A 122 5.16 1.47 -1.38
N CYS A 123 5.47 2.65 -1.90
CA CYS A 123 4.57 3.43 -2.75
C CYS A 123 4.21 2.73 -4.07
N ALA A 124 4.97 1.72 -4.52
CA ALA A 124 4.62 0.92 -5.71
C ALA A 124 3.35 0.07 -5.52
N VAL A 125 2.85 -0.04 -4.28
CA VAL A 125 1.55 -0.67 -4.01
C VAL A 125 0.41 0.10 -4.71
N ILE A 126 0.55 1.42 -4.88
CA ILE A 126 -0.44 2.29 -5.55
C ILE A 126 -0.63 1.87 -7.03
N PRO A 127 0.40 1.91 -7.90
CA PRO A 127 0.23 1.46 -9.27
C PRO A 127 -0.03 -0.04 -9.40
N THR A 128 0.41 -0.85 -8.44
CA THR A 128 0.02 -2.27 -8.41
C THR A 128 -1.50 -2.42 -8.30
N THR A 129 -2.12 -1.68 -7.38
CA THR A 129 -3.58 -1.72 -7.18
C THR A 129 -4.40 -0.99 -8.25
N LEU A 130 -3.82 0.01 -8.92
CA LEU A 130 -4.54 0.76 -9.96
C LEU A 130 -4.38 0.15 -11.35
N ASN A 131 -3.27 -0.51 -11.65
CA ASN A 131 -2.98 -1.04 -12.99
C ASN A 131 -3.13 -2.56 -13.11
N LYS A 132 -2.85 -3.34 -12.05
CA LYS A 132 -2.63 -4.80 -12.18
C LYS A 132 -3.59 -5.67 -11.38
N SER A 133 -3.91 -5.28 -10.16
CA SER A 133 -4.74 -6.07 -9.22
C SER A 133 -5.74 -5.15 -8.53
N PRO A 134 -6.95 -5.60 -8.17
CA PRO A 134 -7.89 -4.78 -7.39
C PRO A 134 -7.40 -4.40 -5.99
N PHE A 135 -6.27 -4.96 -5.54
CA PHE A 135 -5.73 -4.80 -4.20
C PHE A 135 -4.20 -4.81 -4.19
N GLY A 136 -3.60 -4.45 -3.06
CA GLY A 136 -2.16 -4.51 -2.86
C GLY A 136 -1.76 -4.43 -1.40
N MET A 137 -0.57 -4.94 -1.10
CA MET A 137 0.05 -4.84 0.22
C MET A 137 1.53 -4.47 0.11
N SER A 138 2.03 -3.77 1.11
CA SER A 138 3.44 -3.52 1.30
C SER A 138 3.84 -3.61 2.77
N LEU A 139 4.98 -4.26 3.01
CA LEU A 139 5.63 -4.32 4.31
C LEU A 139 6.30 -2.99 4.71
N GLY A 140 6.29 -1.99 3.84
CA GLY A 140 6.87 -0.67 4.14
C GLY A 140 8.39 -0.62 3.99
N CYS A 141 8.86 0.06 2.95
CA CYS A 141 10.28 0.33 2.74
C CYS A 141 10.83 1.31 3.79
N THR A 142 12.15 1.31 3.98
CA THR A 142 12.86 2.22 4.89
C THR A 142 12.40 3.66 4.74
N GLY A 143 12.32 4.18 3.50
CA GLY A 143 11.87 5.55 3.25
C GLY A 143 10.43 5.81 3.71
N MET A 144 9.50 4.88 3.46
CA MET A 144 8.13 5.03 3.95
C MET A 144 8.10 5.13 5.47
N ARG A 145 8.75 4.19 6.17
CA ARG A 145 8.79 4.15 7.65
C ARG A 145 9.35 5.44 8.23
N THR A 146 10.42 5.96 7.64
CA THR A 146 11.00 7.27 8.03
C THR A 146 10.02 8.43 7.80
N PHE A 147 9.37 8.50 6.64
CA PHE A 147 8.53 9.65 6.28
C PHE A 147 7.13 9.63 6.90
N THR A 148 6.65 8.46 7.34
CA THR A 148 5.32 8.31 7.95
C THR A 148 5.38 8.11 9.46
N GLU A 149 6.52 7.69 10.00
CA GLU A 149 6.69 7.31 11.41
C GLU A 149 5.63 6.29 11.87
N VAL A 150 5.13 5.47 10.92
CA VAL A 150 4.16 4.44 11.24
C VAL A 150 4.84 3.35 12.06
N SER A 151 4.13 2.81 13.06
CA SER A 151 4.63 1.74 13.92
C SER A 151 4.95 0.47 13.12
N ASP A 152 5.96 -0.28 13.58
CA ASP A 152 6.38 -1.55 12.97
C ASP A 152 5.29 -2.63 13.02
N ASP A 153 4.28 -2.46 13.87
CA ASP A 153 3.10 -3.33 13.94
C ASP A 153 2.07 -3.04 12.85
N HIS A 154 2.39 -2.18 11.87
CA HIS A 154 1.49 -1.86 10.75
C HIS A 154 2.08 -2.25 9.39
N ILE A 155 1.18 -2.74 8.55
CA ILE A 155 1.36 -3.10 7.16
C ILE A 155 0.56 -2.10 6.32
N LEU A 156 1.14 -1.65 5.22
CA LEU A 156 0.44 -0.81 4.24
C LEU A 156 -0.42 -1.71 3.35
N ALA A 157 -1.70 -1.40 3.21
CA ALA A 157 -2.59 -2.04 2.27
C ALA A 157 -3.30 -1.01 1.40
N THR A 158 -3.63 -1.40 0.17
CA THR A 158 -4.41 -0.59 -0.75
C THR A 158 -5.51 -1.40 -1.41
N LEU A 159 -6.68 -0.78 -1.54
CA LEU A 159 -7.87 -1.35 -2.17
C LEU A 159 -8.34 -0.39 -3.26
N ASN A 160 -8.58 -0.91 -4.47
CA ASN A 160 -9.22 -0.14 -5.53
C ASN A 160 -10.64 0.20 -5.09
N CYS A 161 -11.03 1.47 -5.10
CA CYS A 161 -12.31 1.87 -4.50
C CYS A 161 -13.52 1.25 -5.23
N LYS A 162 -13.37 0.84 -6.49
CA LYS A 162 -14.40 0.10 -7.23
C LYS A 162 -14.79 -1.23 -6.58
N GLU A 163 -13.93 -1.79 -5.74
CA GLU A 163 -14.12 -3.07 -5.07
C GLU A 163 -14.62 -2.92 -3.63
N ILE A 164 -14.96 -1.71 -3.17
CA ILE A 164 -15.30 -1.50 -1.76
C ILE A 164 -16.53 -2.33 -1.35
N ASP A 165 -17.57 -2.39 -2.19
CA ASP A 165 -18.81 -3.09 -1.87
C ASP A 165 -18.63 -4.61 -1.83
N SER A 166 -17.91 -5.16 -2.82
CA SER A 166 -17.58 -6.60 -2.87
C SER A 166 -16.68 -7.00 -1.69
N PHE A 167 -15.70 -6.16 -1.38
CA PHE A 167 -14.81 -6.32 -0.24
C PHE A 167 -15.56 -6.32 1.10
N LEU A 168 -16.44 -5.34 1.34
CA LEU A 168 -17.19 -5.22 2.61
C LEU A 168 -18.11 -6.41 2.85
N LYS A 169 -18.80 -6.89 1.80
CA LYS A 169 -19.66 -8.08 1.88
C LYS A 169 -18.87 -9.34 2.29
N SER A 170 -17.71 -9.54 1.68
CA SER A 170 -16.83 -10.68 2.02
C SER A 170 -16.20 -10.52 3.40
N LEU A 171 -15.81 -9.29 3.78
CA LEU A 171 -15.19 -8.99 5.06
C LEU A 171 -16.07 -9.40 6.25
N GLU A 172 -17.37 -9.11 6.21
CA GLU A 172 -18.28 -9.49 7.28
C GLU A 172 -18.29 -11.01 7.52
N THR A 173 -18.37 -11.78 6.44
CA THR A 173 -18.34 -13.25 6.50
C THR A 173 -17.00 -13.76 7.05
N THR A 174 -15.87 -13.25 6.53
CA THR A 174 -14.53 -13.67 6.95
C THR A 174 -14.25 -13.33 8.42
N VAL A 175 -14.66 -12.15 8.89
CA VAL A 175 -14.50 -11.74 10.28
C VAL A 175 -15.33 -12.63 11.20
N SER A 176 -16.56 -12.95 10.83
CA SER A 176 -17.42 -13.85 11.61
C SER A 176 -16.78 -15.25 11.73
N ALA A 177 -16.32 -15.81 10.62
CA ALA A 177 -15.67 -17.13 10.61
C ALA A 177 -14.40 -17.16 11.47
N ASN A 178 -13.56 -16.12 11.38
CA ASN A 178 -12.34 -16.03 12.18
C ASN A 178 -12.63 -15.87 13.68
N LYS A 179 -13.73 -15.19 14.04
CA LYS A 179 -14.17 -15.08 15.43
C LYS A 179 -14.58 -16.45 15.98
N GLU A 180 -15.41 -17.19 15.25
CA GLU A 180 -15.86 -18.53 15.63
C GLU A 180 -14.67 -19.49 15.78
N MET A 181 -13.76 -19.51 14.80
CA MET A 181 -12.56 -20.35 14.87
C MET A 181 -11.63 -19.96 16.02
N LYS A 182 -11.50 -18.67 16.34
CA LYS A 182 -10.73 -18.22 17.50
C LYS A 182 -11.32 -18.76 18.81
N GLU A 183 -12.64 -18.74 18.97
CA GLU A 183 -13.32 -19.30 20.15
C GLU A 183 -13.07 -20.81 20.25
N TYR A 184 -13.21 -21.53 19.13
CA TYR A 184 -12.88 -22.96 19.04
C TYR A 184 -11.43 -23.24 19.45
N TYR A 185 -10.46 -22.51 18.92
CA TYR A 185 -9.04 -22.68 19.23
C TYR A 185 -8.70 -22.32 20.69
N LEU A 186 -9.35 -21.31 21.27
CA LEU A 186 -9.16 -20.96 22.68
C LEU A 186 -9.60 -22.08 23.60
N ASP A 187 -10.68 -22.78 23.26
CA ASP A 187 -11.11 -23.93 24.04
C ASP A 187 -10.11 -25.09 23.94
N HIS A 188 -9.66 -25.42 22.73
CA HIS A 188 -8.68 -26.48 22.50
C HIS A 188 -7.33 -26.20 23.15
N LYS A 189 -6.91 -24.93 23.18
CA LYS A 189 -5.67 -24.51 23.86
C LYS A 189 -5.69 -24.86 25.35
N LYS A 190 -6.85 -24.85 26.01
CA LYS A 190 -6.97 -25.22 27.44
C LYS A 190 -6.54 -26.66 27.67
N ASN A 191 -6.82 -27.57 26.74
CA ASN A 191 -6.43 -28.99 26.84
C ASN A 191 -4.90 -29.21 26.87
N ILE A 192 -4.11 -28.20 26.48
CA ILE A 192 -2.65 -28.25 26.50
C ILE A 192 -2.07 -27.42 27.67
N THR A 193 -2.78 -26.39 28.12
CA THR A 193 -2.26 -25.38 29.05
C THR A 193 -2.87 -25.40 30.44
N GLY A 194 -3.95 -26.17 30.66
CA GLY A 194 -4.52 -26.49 31.96
C GLY A 194 -4.07 -27.87 32.44
#